data_AF-A0A645FD49-F1
#
_entry.id   AF-A0A645FD49-F1
#
_cell.length_a   1.000
_cell.length_b   1.000
_cell.length_c   1.000
_cell.angle_alpha   90.00
_cell.angle_beta   90.00
_cell.angle_gamma   90.00
#
_symmetry.space_group_name_H-M   'P 1'
#
loop_
_entity.id
_entity.type
_entity.pdbx_description
1 polymer ?
#
loop_
_entity_poly.entity_id
_entity_poly.type
_entity_poly.pdbx_seq_one_letter_code
_entity_poly.pdbx_strand_id
1 'polypeptide(L)'
;MELKEEDLTMQTVRDIEKIGPFGPKNPVPLFVIREAHIQRITPIGNDKHIKMMITKGSKTISCIFFSTNSCDFAYTEGDGVDIAGTFDINEYNGLKCLQLTVSDIQLSQEQYALKKQYEELRTIYHGSVELTAKQCRQITPKREHFVAVYQYIKNVSVKNVYKGRYSCLNRKIERHCKIELNPVMLNVCLDVFKELSILDYQVDRKMIIIHIFDMKGKSTWALPESGAD
;
A
#
# COMPACT_ATOMS: atom_id res chain seq x y z
N MET A 1 -22.21 5.34 15.64
CA MET A 1 -21.59 6.36 16.51
C MET A 1 -20.12 6.46 16.14
N GLU A 2 -19.54 7.66 16.08
CA GLU A 2 -18.12 7.83 15.79
C GLU A 2 -17.29 7.76 17.07
N LEU A 3 -16.18 7.04 17.03
CA LEU A 3 -15.21 6.98 18.13
C LEU A 3 -13.96 7.77 17.77
N LYS A 4 -13.57 8.63 18.70
CA LYS A 4 -12.31 9.38 18.64
C LYS A 4 -11.19 8.56 19.25
N GLU A 5 -9.96 9.04 19.08
CA GLU A 5 -8.76 8.44 19.66
C GLU A 5 -8.95 8.16 21.17
N GLU A 6 -9.48 9.11 21.92
CA GLU A 6 -9.68 8.99 23.37
C GLU A 6 -10.60 7.82 23.73
N ASP A 7 -11.62 7.54 22.92
CA ASP A 7 -12.61 6.48 23.13
C ASP A 7 -12.07 5.07 22.85
N LEU A 8 -10.89 4.96 22.23
CA LEU A 8 -10.26 3.68 21.92
C LEU A 8 -9.59 3.10 23.18
N THR A 9 -10.41 2.62 24.12
CA THR A 9 -9.95 2.05 25.38
C THR A 9 -10.74 0.79 25.76
N MET A 10 -10.14 -0.03 26.62
CA MET A 10 -10.83 -1.19 27.20
C MET A 10 -12.03 -0.77 28.06
N GLN A 11 -11.99 0.44 28.63
CA GLN A 11 -13.08 0.93 29.47
C GLN A 11 -14.34 1.18 28.64
N THR A 12 -14.19 1.75 27.44
CA THR A 12 -15.29 1.94 26.49
C THR A 12 -16.00 0.62 26.18
N VAL A 13 -15.25 -0.47 25.97
CA VAL A 13 -15.86 -1.79 25.71
C VAL A 13 -16.60 -2.32 26.91
N ARG A 14 -16.03 -2.20 28.12
CA ARG A 14 -16.72 -2.58 29.36
C ARG A 14 -17.99 -1.78 29.59
N ASP A 15 -18.01 -0.52 29.20
CA ASP A 15 -19.20 0.32 29.31
C ASP A 15 -20.27 -0.06 28.28
N ILE A 16 -19.86 -0.49 27.08
CA ILE A 16 -20.77 -1.08 26.08
C ILE A 16 -21.38 -2.39 26.59
N GLU A 17 -20.59 -3.27 27.19
CA GLU A 17 -21.05 -4.56 27.73
C GLU A 17 -22.16 -4.40 28.79
N LYS A 18 -22.15 -3.31 29.57
CA LYS A 18 -23.21 -3.01 30.56
C LYS A 18 -24.58 -2.74 29.94
N ILE A 19 -24.62 -2.38 28.66
CA ILE A 19 -25.86 -2.10 27.90
C ILE A 19 -26.45 -3.41 27.35
N GLY A 20 -25.73 -4.52 27.49
CA GLY A 20 -26.24 -5.85 27.22
C GLY A 20 -27.42 -6.23 28.14
N PRO A 21 -28.16 -7.31 27.81
CA PRO A 21 -27.83 -8.31 26.79
C PRO A 21 -28.16 -7.86 25.36
N PHE A 22 -27.32 -8.29 24.41
CA PHE A 22 -27.54 -8.04 22.99
C PHE A 22 -28.34 -9.17 22.33
N GLY A 23 -29.14 -8.82 21.33
CA GLY A 23 -29.99 -9.75 20.58
C GLY A 23 -30.79 -9.05 19.49
N PRO A 24 -31.80 -9.71 18.87
CA PRO A 24 -32.57 -9.13 17.77
C PRO A 24 -33.28 -7.81 18.13
N LYS A 25 -33.66 -7.64 19.40
CA LYS A 25 -34.31 -6.43 19.93
C LYS A 25 -33.32 -5.38 20.49
N ASN A 26 -32.04 -5.74 20.63
CA ASN A 26 -30.97 -4.88 21.13
C ASN A 26 -29.67 -5.25 20.40
N PRO A 27 -29.50 -4.84 19.13
CA PRO A 27 -28.34 -5.24 18.35
C PRO A 27 -27.05 -4.67 18.96
N VAL A 28 -25.93 -5.35 18.72
CA VAL A 28 -24.62 -4.85 19.15
C VAL A 28 -24.36 -3.48 18.49
N PRO A 29 -23.96 -2.46 19.26
CA PRO A 29 -23.72 -1.13 18.70
C PRO A 29 -22.59 -1.16 17.66
N LEU A 30 -22.83 -0.51 16.51
CA LEU A 30 -21.84 -0.32 15.46
C LEU A 30 -21.15 1.03 15.61
N PHE A 31 -19.83 0.99 15.62
CA PHE A 31 -18.98 2.17 15.75
C PHE A 31 -18.20 2.42 14.47
N VAL A 32 -17.90 3.69 14.20
CA VAL A 32 -17.03 4.10 13.10
C VAL A 32 -15.78 4.79 13.64
N ILE A 33 -14.63 4.43 13.11
CA ILE A 33 -13.35 5.13 13.30
C ILE A 33 -13.02 5.78 11.97
N ARG A 34 -12.99 7.11 11.93
CA ARG A 34 -12.64 7.88 10.73
C ARG A 34 -11.16 8.20 10.68
N GLU A 35 -10.62 8.34 9.46
CA GLU A 35 -9.24 8.76 9.20
C GLU A 35 -8.22 7.95 10.04
N ALA A 36 -8.40 6.64 10.09
CA ALA A 36 -7.41 5.73 10.64
C ALA A 36 -6.39 5.37 9.55
N HIS A 37 -5.15 5.05 9.92
CA HIS A 37 -4.15 4.57 8.98
C HIS A 37 -3.91 3.09 9.17
N ILE A 38 -3.91 2.31 8.09
CA ILE A 38 -3.51 0.90 8.16
C ILE A 38 -1.99 0.84 8.38
N GLN A 39 -1.53 0.29 9.49
CA GLN A 39 -0.10 0.06 9.71
C GLN A 39 0.39 -1.24 9.11
N ARG A 40 -0.37 -2.31 9.32
CA ARG A 40 0.04 -3.67 8.95
C ARG A 40 -1.16 -4.48 8.49
N ILE A 41 -0.97 -5.31 7.47
CA ILE A 41 -1.96 -6.25 6.95
C ILE A 41 -1.37 -7.66 7.06
N THR A 42 -2.08 -8.57 7.73
CA THR A 42 -1.66 -9.95 7.93
C THR A 42 -2.80 -10.89 7.57
N PRO A 43 -2.67 -11.71 6.51
CA PRO A 43 -3.65 -12.76 6.24
C PRO A 43 -3.59 -13.83 7.32
N ILE A 44 -4.76 -14.32 7.75
CA ILE A 44 -4.90 -15.35 8.78
C ILE A 44 -5.89 -16.44 8.32
N GLY A 45 -5.86 -17.59 9.00
CA GLY A 45 -6.81 -18.67 8.75
C GLY A 45 -6.71 -19.27 7.34
N ASN A 46 -5.48 -19.48 6.86
CA ASN A 46 -5.20 -19.94 5.49
C ASN A 46 -5.75 -18.97 4.41
N ASP A 47 -5.48 -17.67 4.60
CA ASP A 47 -5.89 -16.57 3.72
C ASP A 47 -7.41 -16.38 3.57
N LYS A 48 -8.20 -16.82 4.56
CA LYS A 48 -9.67 -16.59 4.58
C LYS A 48 -10.08 -15.28 5.23
N HIS A 49 -9.22 -14.73 6.10
CA HIS A 49 -9.51 -13.51 6.84
C HIS A 49 -8.26 -12.62 6.88
N ILE A 50 -8.48 -11.35 7.15
CA ILE A 50 -7.40 -10.37 7.26
C ILE A 50 -7.39 -9.77 8.64
N LYS A 51 -6.24 -9.87 9.31
CA LYS A 51 -5.93 -9.08 10.49
C LYS A 51 -5.22 -7.81 10.06
N MET A 52 -5.68 -6.68 10.57
CA MET A 52 -5.04 -5.38 10.36
C MET A 52 -4.60 -4.80 11.70
N MET A 53 -3.50 -4.07 11.69
CA MET A 53 -3.20 -3.11 12.74
C MET A 53 -3.49 -1.73 12.17
N ILE A 54 -4.34 -0.95 12.84
CA ILE A 54 -4.66 0.42 12.44
C ILE A 54 -4.18 1.39 13.50
N THR A 55 -3.86 2.62 13.10
CA THR A 55 -3.58 3.72 14.00
C THR A 55 -4.53 4.88 13.82
N LYS A 56 -5.01 5.42 14.94
CA LYS A 56 -5.70 6.71 15.01
C LYS A 56 -4.95 7.56 16.04
N GLY A 57 -4.28 8.60 15.57
CA GLY A 57 -3.34 9.38 16.38
C GLY A 57 -2.23 8.52 16.95
N SER A 58 -2.09 8.50 18.28
CA SER A 58 -1.08 7.72 19.00
C SER A 58 -1.49 6.27 19.30
N LYS A 59 -2.78 5.93 19.15
CA LYS A 59 -3.29 4.61 19.51
C LYS A 59 -3.28 3.65 18.35
N THR A 60 -2.85 2.42 18.61
CA THR A 60 -2.87 1.31 17.66
C THR A 60 -3.87 0.25 18.11
N ILE A 61 -4.73 -0.22 17.21
CA ILE A 61 -5.74 -1.25 17.48
C ILE A 61 -5.60 -2.40 16.51
N SER A 62 -5.86 -3.61 17.00
CA SER A 62 -6.00 -4.81 16.19
C SER A 62 -7.42 -4.89 15.62
N CYS A 63 -7.54 -5.03 14.30
CA CYS A 63 -8.81 -5.21 13.61
C CYS A 63 -8.83 -6.57 12.91
N ILE A 64 -9.97 -7.24 12.89
CA ILE A 64 -10.18 -8.47 12.12
C ILE A 64 -11.30 -8.22 11.11
N PHE A 65 -11.01 -8.50 9.84
CA PHE A 65 -11.99 -8.48 8.77
C PHE A 65 -12.19 -9.90 8.25
N PHE A 66 -13.38 -10.44 8.52
CA PHE A 66 -13.74 -11.81 8.18
C PHE A 66 -14.07 -11.95 6.69
N SER A 67 -14.06 -13.20 6.22
CA SER A 67 -14.43 -13.59 4.85
C SER A 67 -13.79 -12.79 3.72
N THR A 68 -12.58 -12.27 3.94
CA THR A 68 -11.83 -11.47 2.96
C THR A 68 -10.43 -12.04 2.84
N ASN A 69 -10.06 -12.46 1.63
CA ASN A 69 -8.73 -12.97 1.34
C ASN A 69 -7.77 -11.86 0.88
N SER A 70 -6.48 -12.17 0.85
CA SER A 70 -5.43 -11.26 0.42
C SER A 70 -5.63 -10.69 -1.00
N CYS A 71 -6.23 -11.47 -1.90
CA CYS A 71 -6.44 -11.08 -3.30
C CYS A 71 -7.59 -10.09 -3.45
N ASP A 72 -8.66 -10.24 -2.68
CA ASP A 72 -9.87 -9.40 -2.74
C ASP A 72 -9.69 -8.12 -1.93
N PHE A 73 -8.79 -8.12 -0.95
CA PHE A 73 -8.48 -6.92 -0.19
C PHE A 73 -7.90 -5.81 -1.07
N ALA A 74 -8.62 -4.69 -1.12
CA ALA A 74 -8.31 -3.55 -1.99
C ALA A 74 -7.35 -2.52 -1.38
N TYR A 75 -7.02 -2.68 -0.08
CA TYR A 75 -6.24 -1.71 0.68
C TYR A 75 -4.79 -2.16 0.87
N THR A 76 -3.94 -1.18 1.17
CA THR A 76 -2.50 -1.37 1.40
C THR A 76 -2.05 -0.72 2.70
N GLU A 77 -0.96 -1.24 3.28
CA GLU A 77 -0.37 -0.70 4.51
C GLU A 77 0.06 0.75 4.32
N GLY A 78 -0.58 1.67 5.01
CA GLY A 78 -0.38 3.13 5.00
C GLY A 78 -1.60 3.90 4.50
N ASP A 79 -2.60 3.22 3.92
CA ASP A 79 -3.80 3.88 3.43
C ASP A 79 -4.60 4.48 4.60
N GLY A 80 -5.06 5.72 4.41
CA GLY A 80 -6.06 6.34 5.27
C GLY A 80 -7.44 5.77 4.98
N VAL A 81 -8.12 5.25 6.00
CA VAL A 81 -9.38 4.50 5.90
C VAL A 81 -10.38 4.94 6.97
N ASP A 82 -11.65 4.82 6.63
CA ASP A 82 -12.75 4.83 7.58
C ASP A 82 -13.22 3.40 7.79
N ILE A 83 -13.35 2.99 9.05
CA ILE A 83 -13.65 1.59 9.42
C ILE A 83 -14.89 1.58 10.31
N ALA A 84 -15.86 0.74 9.96
CA ALA A 84 -17.03 0.46 10.77
C ALA A 84 -16.96 -0.96 11.35
N GLY A 85 -17.29 -1.11 12.63
CA GLY A 85 -17.23 -2.41 13.29
C GLY A 85 -17.72 -2.42 14.73
N THR A 86 -17.63 -3.59 15.35
CA THR A 86 -17.96 -3.84 16.75
C THR A 86 -16.68 -4.04 17.55
N PHE A 87 -16.60 -3.40 18.72
CA PHE A 87 -15.45 -3.55 19.60
C PHE A 87 -15.63 -4.72 20.55
N ASP A 88 -14.52 -5.40 20.83
CA ASP A 88 -14.44 -6.54 21.73
C ASP A 88 -13.12 -6.52 22.49
N ILE A 89 -13.09 -7.20 23.63
CA ILE A 89 -11.88 -7.46 24.42
C ILE A 89 -11.42 -8.87 24.11
N ASN A 90 -10.34 -9.00 23.33
CA ASN A 90 -9.74 -10.29 23.08
C ASN A 90 -8.70 -10.60 24.18
N GLU A 91 -8.76 -11.81 24.73
CA GLU A 91 -7.80 -12.30 25.73
C GLU A 91 -6.97 -13.45 25.13
N TYR A 92 -5.67 -13.23 24.97
CA TYR A 92 -4.75 -14.23 24.45
C TYR A 92 -3.52 -14.33 25.34
N ASN A 93 -3.20 -15.53 25.82
CA ASN A 93 -2.12 -15.80 26.79
C ASN A 93 -2.19 -14.87 28.03
N GLY A 94 -3.40 -14.59 28.53
CA GLY A 94 -3.64 -13.71 29.68
C GLY A 94 -3.46 -12.21 29.39
N LEU A 95 -3.13 -11.82 28.15
CA LEU A 95 -3.07 -10.42 27.71
C LEU A 95 -4.42 -10.03 27.09
N LYS A 96 -5.05 -9.02 27.68
CA LYS A 96 -6.29 -8.42 27.17
C LYS A 96 -5.97 -7.27 26.23
N CYS A 97 -6.43 -7.36 25.00
CA CYS A 97 -6.21 -6.37 23.96
C CYS A 97 -7.53 -5.90 23.36
N LEU A 98 -7.61 -4.62 23.02
CA LEU A 98 -8.74 -4.07 22.29
C LEU A 98 -8.73 -4.63 20.87
N GLN A 99 -9.86 -5.18 20.44
CA GLN A 99 -10.03 -5.71 19.09
C GLN A 99 -11.28 -5.13 18.45
N LEU A 100 -11.18 -4.77 17.16
CA LEU A 100 -12.32 -4.35 16.35
C LEU A 100 -12.66 -5.46 15.36
N THR A 101 -13.88 -5.96 15.39
CA THR A 101 -14.41 -6.81 14.33
C THR A 101 -15.01 -5.90 13.25
N VAL A 102 -14.35 -5.86 12.09
CA VAL A 102 -14.71 -4.98 10.99
C VAL A 102 -15.94 -5.52 10.28
N SER A 103 -16.96 -4.68 10.15
CA SER A 103 -18.13 -4.93 9.32
C SER A 103 -17.97 -4.32 7.94
N ASP A 104 -17.37 -3.14 7.86
CA ASP A 104 -17.10 -2.45 6.60
C ASP A 104 -15.86 -1.54 6.69
N ILE A 105 -15.21 -1.32 5.56
CA ILE A 105 -14.00 -0.49 5.44
C ILE A 105 -14.03 0.24 4.10
N GLN A 106 -13.69 1.52 4.12
CA GLN A 106 -13.53 2.34 2.92
C GLN A 106 -12.28 3.22 3.00
N LEU A 107 -11.80 3.72 1.86
CA LEU A 107 -10.79 4.79 1.87
C LEU A 107 -11.40 6.04 2.52
N SER A 108 -10.60 6.71 3.35
CA SER A 108 -10.94 8.04 3.86
C SER A 108 -11.14 9.00 2.68
N GLN A 109 -11.93 10.05 2.88
CA GLN A 109 -12.25 11.01 1.83
C GLN A 109 -10.98 11.62 1.20
N GLU A 110 -9.99 11.97 2.03
CA GLU A 110 -8.71 12.49 1.58
C GLU A 110 -7.93 11.47 0.75
N GLN A 111 -7.81 10.23 1.26
CA GLN A 111 -7.10 9.16 0.55
C GLN A 111 -7.78 8.80 -0.78
N TYR A 112 -9.12 8.82 -0.82
CA TYR A 112 -9.90 8.59 -2.03
C TYR A 112 -9.67 9.69 -3.07
N ALA A 113 -9.74 10.97 -2.66
CA ALA A 113 -9.48 12.11 -3.53
C ALA A 113 -8.06 12.07 -4.11
N LEU A 114 -7.06 11.77 -3.28
CA LEU A 114 -5.67 11.63 -3.70
C LEU A 114 -5.49 10.50 -4.73
N LYS A 115 -6.09 9.34 -4.46
CA LYS A 115 -6.03 8.19 -5.38
C LYS A 115 -6.66 8.52 -6.73
N LYS A 116 -7.84 9.15 -6.72
CA LYS A 116 -8.54 9.60 -7.92
C LYS A 116 -7.68 10.58 -8.74
N GLN A 117 -7.06 11.57 -8.08
CA GLN A 117 -6.17 12.52 -8.74
C GLN A 117 -4.98 11.82 -9.42
N TYR A 118 -4.36 10.82 -8.78
CA TYR A 118 -3.27 10.07 -9.41
C TYR A 118 -3.72 9.15 -10.55
N GLU A 119 -4.92 8.59 -10.47
CA GLU A 119 -5.51 7.80 -11.57
C GLU A 119 -5.78 8.68 -12.80
N GLU A 120 -6.30 9.89 -12.60
CA GLU A 120 -6.47 10.90 -13.66
C GLU A 120 -5.11 11.26 -14.29
N LEU A 121 -4.12 11.60 -13.47
CA LEU A 121 -2.77 11.93 -13.95
C LEU A 121 -2.11 10.78 -14.72
N ARG A 122 -2.27 9.54 -14.25
CA ARG A 122 -1.75 8.35 -14.93
C ARG A 122 -2.41 8.15 -16.29
N THR A 123 -3.71 8.38 -16.38
CA THR A 123 -4.47 8.27 -17.65
C THR A 123 -3.98 9.34 -18.64
N ILE A 124 -3.74 10.56 -18.18
CA ILE A 124 -3.21 11.64 -19.01
C ILE A 124 -1.77 11.35 -19.42
N TYR A 125 -0.94 10.79 -18.53
CA TYR A 125 0.45 10.45 -18.84
C TYR A 125 0.58 9.37 -19.92
N HIS A 126 -0.27 8.34 -19.86
CA HIS A 126 -0.27 7.26 -20.87
C HIS A 126 -1.11 7.60 -22.12
N GLY A 127 -2.12 8.46 -21.99
CA GLY A 127 -2.85 9.01 -23.12
C GLY A 127 -2.00 10.07 -23.81
N SER A 128 -2.09 10.21 -25.12
CA SER A 128 -1.41 11.28 -25.87
C SER A 128 -2.05 12.66 -25.63
N VAL A 129 -2.33 13.00 -24.37
CA VAL A 129 -3.00 14.22 -23.93
C VAL A 129 -1.96 15.15 -23.32
N GLU A 130 -2.02 16.43 -23.69
CA GLU A 130 -1.07 17.41 -23.17
C GLU A 130 -1.27 17.66 -21.67
N LEU A 131 -0.19 17.53 -20.91
CA LEU A 131 -0.14 17.85 -19.49
C LEU A 131 0.08 19.35 -19.29
N THR A 132 -0.63 19.93 -18.33
CA THR A 132 -0.32 21.31 -17.90
C THR A 132 1.05 21.36 -17.21
N ALA A 133 1.70 22.53 -17.22
CA ALA A 133 3.00 22.73 -16.57
C ALA A 133 3.00 22.35 -15.07
N LYS A 134 1.87 22.52 -14.37
CA LYS A 134 1.72 22.09 -12.97
C LYS A 134 1.74 20.57 -12.84
N GLN A 135 1.02 19.87 -13.71
CA GLN A 135 0.95 18.40 -13.71
C GLN A 135 2.29 17.78 -14.09
N CYS A 136 2.99 18.34 -15.10
CA CYS A 136 4.35 17.92 -15.44
C CYS A 136 5.27 17.99 -14.21
N ARG A 137 5.31 19.14 -13.53
CA ARG A 137 6.14 19.31 -12.32
C ARG A 137 5.82 18.30 -11.21
N GLN A 138 4.57 17.84 -11.10
CA GLN A 138 4.17 16.83 -10.11
C GLN A 138 4.65 15.43 -10.47
N ILE A 139 4.79 15.10 -11.76
CA ILE A 139 5.10 13.75 -12.22
C ILE A 139 6.54 13.57 -12.72
N THR A 140 7.30 14.66 -12.91
CA THR A 140 8.69 14.60 -13.39
C THR A 140 9.63 14.11 -12.28
N PRO A 141 10.18 12.88 -12.39
CA PRO A 141 11.12 12.39 -11.39
C PRO A 141 12.48 13.08 -11.57
N LYS A 142 13.10 13.43 -10.45
CA LYS A 142 14.51 13.87 -10.40
C LYS A 142 15.47 12.69 -10.33
N ARG A 143 16.76 12.93 -10.56
CA ARG A 143 17.85 11.92 -10.49
C ARG A 143 17.79 11.07 -9.21
N GLU A 144 17.52 11.69 -8.06
CA GLU A 144 17.36 11.01 -6.76
C GLU A 144 16.26 9.93 -6.78
N HIS A 145 15.14 10.16 -7.47
CA HIS A 145 14.05 9.20 -7.59
C HIS A 145 14.47 7.99 -8.42
N PHE A 146 15.13 8.20 -9.57
CA PHE A 146 15.66 7.11 -10.38
C PHE A 146 16.65 6.25 -9.59
N VAL A 147 17.59 6.88 -8.89
CA VAL A 147 18.57 6.17 -8.05
C VAL A 147 17.85 5.36 -6.96
N ALA A 148 16.91 5.97 -6.25
CA ALA A 148 16.14 5.31 -5.18
C ALA A 148 15.35 4.09 -5.70
N VAL A 149 14.59 4.26 -6.79
CA VAL A 149 13.78 3.20 -7.39
C VAL A 149 14.67 2.04 -7.85
N TYR A 150 15.74 2.32 -8.60
CA TYR A 150 16.64 1.28 -9.10
C TYR A 150 17.37 0.56 -7.98
N GLN A 151 17.95 1.28 -7.02
CA GLN A 151 18.68 0.67 -5.90
C GLN A 151 17.76 -0.18 -5.03
N TYR A 152 16.55 0.31 -4.72
CA TYR A 152 15.58 -0.46 -3.97
C TYR A 152 15.22 -1.76 -4.69
N ILE A 153 14.83 -1.69 -5.98
CA ILE A 153 14.45 -2.87 -6.77
C ILE A 153 15.62 -3.85 -6.84
N LYS A 154 16.84 -3.36 -7.14
CA LYS A 154 18.04 -4.20 -7.21
C LYS A 154 18.35 -4.92 -5.89
N ASN A 155 18.25 -4.23 -4.76
CA ASN A 155 18.58 -4.79 -3.45
C ASN A 155 17.56 -5.85 -2.98
N VAL A 156 16.29 -5.71 -3.39
CA VAL A 156 15.22 -6.65 -3.01
C VAL A 156 15.04 -7.78 -4.04
N SER A 157 15.62 -7.65 -5.22
CA SER A 157 15.53 -8.66 -6.28
C SER A 157 16.33 -9.91 -5.94
N VAL A 158 15.78 -11.07 -6.27
CA VAL A 158 16.47 -12.37 -6.16
C VAL A 158 16.76 -12.85 -7.58
N LYS A 159 18.03 -13.16 -7.88
CA LYS A 159 18.47 -13.54 -9.25
C LYS A 159 18.00 -12.53 -10.31
N ASN A 160 18.16 -11.23 -10.03
CA ASN A 160 17.73 -10.12 -10.90
C ASN A 160 16.22 -10.05 -11.17
N VAL A 161 15.38 -10.72 -10.38
CA VAL A 161 13.92 -10.64 -10.48
C VAL A 161 13.31 -10.11 -9.18
N TYR A 162 12.54 -9.03 -9.29
CA TYR A 162 11.64 -8.56 -8.24
C TYR A 162 10.22 -9.02 -8.54
N LYS A 163 9.53 -9.53 -7.52
CA LYS A 163 8.10 -9.87 -7.58
C LYS A 163 7.41 -9.36 -6.33
N GLY A 164 6.32 -8.61 -6.51
CA GLY A 164 5.54 -8.11 -5.38
C GLY A 164 4.26 -7.42 -5.80
N ARG A 165 3.48 -6.94 -4.82
CA ARG A 165 2.30 -6.13 -5.09
C ARG A 165 2.72 -4.77 -5.63
N TYR A 166 2.14 -4.38 -6.77
CA TYR A 166 2.41 -3.12 -7.43
C TYR A 166 2.01 -1.92 -6.55
N SER A 167 0.82 -1.98 -5.94
CA SER A 167 0.30 -0.92 -5.05
C SER A 167 1.17 -0.67 -3.81
N CYS A 168 1.96 -1.66 -3.38
CA CYS A 168 2.86 -1.51 -2.24
C CYS A 168 4.27 -1.04 -2.64
N LEU A 169 4.65 -1.14 -3.92
CA LEU A 169 6.02 -0.87 -4.36
C LEU A 169 6.42 0.59 -4.11
N ASN A 170 5.57 1.54 -4.51
CA ASN A 170 5.78 2.97 -4.30
C ASN A 170 6.14 3.29 -2.85
N ARG A 171 5.26 2.88 -1.93
CA ARG A 171 5.39 3.16 -0.50
C ARG A 171 6.59 2.46 0.14
N LYS A 172 6.94 1.26 -0.32
CA LYS A 172 8.14 0.56 0.14
C LYS A 172 9.41 1.33 -0.24
N ILE A 173 9.47 1.89 -1.46
CA ILE A 173 10.58 2.72 -1.91
C ILE A 173 10.64 4.02 -1.09
N GLU A 174 9.50 4.72 -0.92
CA GLU A 174 9.44 5.96 -0.12
C GLU A 174 9.97 5.76 1.30
N ARG A 175 9.50 4.70 1.99
CA ARG A 175 9.92 4.40 3.37
C ARG A 175 11.39 4.00 3.47
N HIS A 176 11.87 3.17 2.55
CA HIS A 176 13.25 2.66 2.61
C HIS A 176 14.28 3.71 2.21
N CYS A 177 13.98 4.48 1.17
CA CYS A 177 14.88 5.51 0.63
C CYS A 177 14.66 6.89 1.24
N LYS A 178 13.62 7.08 2.06
CA LYS A 178 13.24 8.36 2.69
C LYS A 178 13.09 9.49 1.66
N ILE A 179 12.41 9.18 0.57
CA ILE A 179 12.16 10.10 -0.55
C ILE A 179 10.66 10.22 -0.79
N GLU A 180 10.19 11.40 -1.15
CA GLU A 180 8.81 11.61 -1.60
C GLU A 180 8.68 11.08 -3.03
N LEU A 181 7.92 10.02 -3.23
CA LEU A 181 7.75 9.40 -4.54
C LEU A 181 6.27 9.12 -4.74
N ASN A 182 5.65 9.79 -5.70
CA ASN A 182 4.26 9.51 -6.02
C ASN A 182 4.12 8.36 -7.02
N PRO A 183 2.95 7.69 -7.08
CA PRO A 183 2.75 6.52 -7.95
C PRO A 183 2.99 6.78 -9.44
N VAL A 184 2.74 8.01 -9.93
CA VAL A 184 2.96 8.35 -11.34
C VAL A 184 4.45 8.53 -11.62
N MET A 185 5.22 9.16 -10.71
CA MET A 185 6.68 9.24 -10.79
C MET A 185 7.32 7.85 -10.83
N LEU A 186 6.81 6.89 -10.04
CA LEU A 186 7.27 5.50 -10.11
C LEU A 186 7.05 4.91 -11.52
N ASN A 187 5.90 5.14 -12.14
CA ASN A 187 5.65 4.69 -13.53
C ASN A 187 6.64 5.31 -14.51
N VAL A 188 6.82 6.64 -14.45
CA VAL A 188 7.79 7.33 -15.31
C VAL A 188 9.19 6.74 -15.13
N CYS A 189 9.61 6.46 -13.88
CA CYS A 189 10.90 5.82 -13.62
C CYS A 189 11.01 4.44 -14.29
N LEU A 190 9.99 3.59 -14.12
CA LEU A 190 9.97 2.24 -14.68
C LEU A 190 9.93 2.26 -16.21
N ASP A 191 9.17 3.17 -16.81
CA ASP A 191 9.06 3.32 -18.26
C ASP A 191 10.38 3.79 -18.87
N VAL A 192 11.04 4.78 -18.27
CA VAL A 192 12.38 5.23 -18.69
C VAL A 192 13.40 4.10 -18.54
N PHE A 193 13.38 3.32 -17.45
CA PHE A 193 14.30 2.20 -17.30
C PHE A 193 14.06 1.09 -18.33
N LYS A 194 12.79 0.87 -18.71
CA LYS A 194 12.41 -0.05 -19.77
C LYS A 194 12.91 0.41 -21.14
N GLU A 195 12.71 1.68 -21.47
CA GLU A 195 13.18 2.28 -22.71
C GLU A 195 14.72 2.23 -22.83
N LEU A 196 15.42 2.51 -21.72
CA LEU A 196 16.88 2.44 -21.64
C LEU A 196 17.43 1.01 -21.55
N SER A 197 16.58 -0.03 -21.61
CA SER A 197 16.98 -1.43 -21.48
C SER A 197 17.81 -1.70 -20.21
N ILE A 198 17.44 -1.06 -19.10
CA ILE A 198 18.01 -1.30 -17.76
C ILE A 198 17.26 -2.43 -17.05
N LEU A 199 15.95 -2.48 -17.24
CA LEU A 199 15.06 -3.53 -16.76
C LEU A 199 13.89 -3.70 -17.72
N ASP A 200 13.14 -4.79 -17.59
CA ASP A 200 11.79 -4.90 -18.13
C ASP A 200 10.82 -5.18 -16.98
N TYR A 201 9.55 -4.84 -17.17
CA TYR A 201 8.52 -5.11 -16.18
C TYR A 201 7.17 -5.47 -16.80
N GLN A 202 6.43 -6.30 -16.08
CA GLN A 202 5.06 -6.71 -16.39
C GLN A 202 4.19 -6.52 -15.16
N VAL A 203 2.98 -5.99 -15.37
CA VAL A 203 1.98 -5.85 -14.32
C VAL A 203 0.82 -6.79 -14.64
N ASP A 204 0.54 -7.73 -13.74
CA ASP A 204 -0.60 -8.65 -13.83
C ASP A 204 -1.51 -8.48 -12.61
N ARG A 205 -2.77 -8.12 -12.85
CA ARG A 205 -3.80 -7.77 -11.85
C ARG A 205 -3.29 -6.73 -10.83
N LYS A 206 -2.72 -7.20 -9.71
CA LYS A 206 -2.19 -6.40 -8.59
C LYS A 206 -0.69 -6.60 -8.37
N MET A 207 -0.06 -7.51 -9.10
CA MET A 207 1.34 -7.87 -8.97
C MET A 207 2.17 -7.21 -10.07
N ILE A 208 3.40 -6.83 -9.72
CA ILE A 208 4.43 -6.42 -10.66
C ILE A 208 5.58 -7.41 -10.59
N ILE A 209 6.08 -7.79 -11.76
CA ILE A 209 7.30 -8.56 -11.94
C ILE A 209 8.27 -7.67 -12.70
N ILE A 210 9.48 -7.51 -12.16
CA ILE A 210 10.53 -6.68 -12.75
C ILE A 210 11.75 -7.57 -12.96
N HIS A 211 12.26 -7.57 -14.18
CA HIS A 211 13.46 -8.28 -14.60
C HIS A 211 14.57 -7.26 -14.84
N ILE A 212 15.60 -7.27 -14.02
CA ILE A 212 16.77 -6.41 -14.20
C ILE A 212 17.70 -7.07 -15.22
N PHE A 213 18.13 -6.32 -16.23
CA PHE A 213 19.12 -6.84 -17.17
C PHE A 213 20.51 -6.78 -16.54
N ASP A 214 21.33 -7.81 -16.79
CA ASP A 214 22.74 -7.74 -16.46
C ASP A 214 23.35 -6.64 -17.32
N MET A 215 23.67 -5.50 -16.69
CA MET A 215 24.56 -4.53 -17.31
C MET A 215 25.89 -5.25 -17.53
N LYS A 216 26.16 -5.67 -18.77
CA LYS A 216 27.50 -6.11 -19.17
C LYS A 216 28.45 -5.02 -18.70
N GLY A 217 29.31 -5.40 -17.75
CA GLY A 217 30.34 -4.53 -17.24
C GLY A 217 31.17 -3.95 -18.38
N LYS A 218 31.82 -2.83 -18.11
CA LYS A 218 32.94 -2.32 -18.90
C LYS A 218 33.88 -3.47 -19.27
N SER A 219 33.77 -3.99 -20.48
CA SER A 219 34.71 -4.95 -21.07
C SER A 219 34.76 -4.70 -22.57
N THR A 220 35.81 -3.97 -22.99
CA THR A 220 36.42 -3.96 -24.32
C THR A 220 35.47 -3.91 -25.52
N TRP A 221 35.27 -2.71 -26.04
CA TRP A 221 35.05 -2.49 -27.46
C TRP A 221 36.26 -3.03 -28.24
N ALA A 222 36.15 -4.24 -28.80
CA ALA A 222 37.01 -4.67 -29.89
C ALA A 222 36.24 -4.38 -31.18
N LEU A 223 36.74 -3.44 -31.97
CA LEU A 223 36.35 -3.29 -33.37
C LEU A 223 36.63 -4.63 -34.08
N PRO A 224 35.75 -5.11 -34.98
CA PRO A 224 36.20 -6.09 -35.95
C PRO A 224 37.27 -5.42 -36.81
N GLU A 225 38.50 -5.94 -36.74
CA GLU A 225 39.52 -5.62 -37.72
C GLU A 225 39.00 -6.02 -39.10
N SER A 226 38.96 -5.04 -39.99
CA SER A 226 38.85 -5.24 -41.42
C SER A 226 40.03 -6.09 -41.89
N GLY A 227 39.79 -7.40 -42.03
CA GLY A 227 40.69 -8.31 -42.72
C GLY A 227 40.34 -8.28 -44.21
N ALA A 228 41.17 -7.59 -44.99
CA ALA A 228 41.32 -7.87 -46.40
C ALA A 228 41.91 -9.29 -46.54
N ASP A 229 41.29 -10.12 -47.38
CA ASP A 229 41.93 -10.90 -48.45
C ASP A 229 40.87 -11.48 -49.41
#